data_AF-A0A9E2PKV9-F1
#
_entry.id   AF-A0A9E2PKV9-F1
#
_cell.length_a   1.000
_cell.length_b   1.000
_cell.length_c   1.000
_cell.angle_alpha   90.00
_cell.angle_beta   90.00
_cell.angle_gamma   90.00
#
_symmetry.space_group_name_H-M   'P 1'
#
loop_
_entity.id
_entity.type
_entity.pdbx_description
1 polymer ?
#
loop_
_entity_poly.entity_id
_entity_poly.type
_entity_poly.pdbx_seq_one_letter_code
_entity_poly.pdbx_strand_id
1 'polypeptide(L)' 'MHRTYIRIPAHFYRVTLHNPTDSVTMALVPDENNATLIAHLLTEHYGLRKDEHITVTTTVIRHEDERTTGQVVLSSN' A
#
# COMPACT_ATOMS: atom_id res chain seq x y z
N MET A 1 16.72 -15.69 -28.46
CA MET A 1 16.67 -16.12 -27.06
C MET A 1 15.64 -15.26 -26.34
N HIS A 2 14.48 -15.81 -25.97
CA HIS A 2 13.49 -15.08 -25.17
C HIS A 2 13.92 -15.15 -23.70
N ARG A 3 14.27 -14.00 -23.12
CA ARG A 3 14.50 -13.87 -21.67
C ARG A 3 13.14 -13.88 -21.00
N THR A 4 12.79 -14.98 -20.34
CA THR A 4 11.59 -15.05 -19.51
C THR A 4 11.87 -14.26 -18.23
N TYR A 5 11.33 -13.05 -18.14
CA TYR A 5 11.37 -12.26 -16.91
C TYR A 5 10.30 -12.82 -15.96
N ILE A 6 10.71 -13.63 -15.00
CA ILE A 6 9.84 -14.08 -13.91
C ILE A 6 9.76 -12.91 -12.91
N ARG A 7 8.65 -12.17 -12.90
CA ARG A 7 8.39 -11.14 -11.87
C ARG A 7 7.83 -11.82 -10.63
N ILE A 8 8.62 -11.84 -9.56
CA ILE A 8 8.22 -12.37 -8.26
C ILE A 8 7.14 -11.43 -7.69
N PRO A 9 5.99 -11.94 -7.22
CA PRO A 9 5.02 -11.13 -6.49
C PRO A 9 5.73 -10.51 -5.28
N ALA A 10 6.00 -9.22 -5.33
CA ALA A 10 6.59 -8.53 -4.21
C ALA A 10 5.47 -8.22 -3.21
N HIS A 11 5.63 -8.73 -1.99
CA HIS A 11 4.82 -8.32 -0.86
C HIS A 11 5.20 -6.88 -0.51
N PHE A 12 4.20 -6.00 -0.43
CA PHE A 12 4.38 -4.63 0.01
C PHE A 12 3.44 -4.32 1.15
N TYR A 13 3.92 -3.58 2.12
CA TYR A 13 3.14 -3.01 3.19
C TYR A 13 2.64 -1.63 2.76
N ARG A 14 1.32 -1.48 2.76
CA ARG A 14 0.63 -0.25 2.40
C ARG A 14 0.28 0.53 3.66
N VAL A 15 0.81 1.74 3.76
CA VAL A 15 0.41 2.69 4.80
C VAL A 15 -0.75 3.51 4.27
N THR A 16 -1.91 3.42 4.91
CA THR A 16 -3.15 4.05 4.45
C THR A 16 -3.66 5.01 5.52
N LEU A 17 -3.98 6.24 5.13
CA LEU A 17 -4.73 7.18 5.95
C LEU A 17 -6.23 6.97 5.69
N HIS A 18 -6.98 6.67 6.73
CA HIS A 18 -8.42 6.56 6.69
C HIS A 18 -9.04 7.84 7.24
N ASN A 19 -9.84 8.49 6.41
CA ASN A 19 -10.71 9.59 6.76
C ASN A 19 -12.16 9.07 6.83
N PRO A 20 -13.11 9.83 7.42
CA PRO A 20 -14.50 9.39 7.54
C PRO A 20 -15.19 9.07 6.21
N THR A 21 -14.73 9.69 5.12
CA THR A 21 -15.35 9.60 3.79
C THR A 21 -14.49 8.87 2.76
N ASP A 22 -13.19 8.68 3.02
CA ASP A 22 -12.25 8.14 2.02
C ASP A 22 -11.01 7.53 2.68
N SER A 23 -10.25 6.76 1.91
CA SER A 23 -8.96 6.20 2.31
C SER A 23 -7.89 6.51 1.28
N VAL A 24 -6.78 7.08 1.72
CA VAL A 24 -5.67 7.48 0.85
C VAL A 24 -4.44 6.65 1.17
N THR A 25 -3.81 6.07 0.14
CA THR A 25 -2.53 5.38 0.30
C THR A 25 -1.41 6.42 0.43
N MET A 26 -0.73 6.43 1.57
CA MET A 26 0.34 7.36 1.89
C MET A 26 1.71 6.82 1.45
N ALA A 27 1.93 5.51 1.59
CA ALA A 27 3.19 4.86 1.22
C ALA A 27 3.00 3.37 0.87
N LEU A 28 3.89 2.87 0.01
CA LEU A 28 4.07 1.46 -0.29
C LEU A 28 5.52 1.07 0.00
N VAL A 29 5.72 0.10 0.88
CA VAL A 29 7.04 -0.22 1.44
C VAL A 29 7.26 -1.73 1.35
N PRO A 30 8.43 -2.22 0.91
CA PRO A 30 8.68 -3.66 0.78
C PRO A 30 8.91 -4.38 2.11
N ASP A 31 9.00 -3.63 3.22
CA ASP A 31 9.37 -4.14 4.55
C ASP A 31 8.42 -3.63 5.63
N GLU A 32 8.08 -4.52 6.57
CA GLU A 32 7.10 -4.26 7.64
C GLU A 32 7.59 -3.25 8.67
N ASN A 33 8.87 -3.34 9.05
CA ASN A 33 9.44 -2.47 10.08
C ASN A 33 9.47 -1.04 9.57
N ASN A 34 9.88 -0.85 8.31
CA ASN A 34 9.87 0.45 7.66
C ASN A 34 8.44 1.01 7.50
N ALA A 35 7.47 0.17 7.15
CA ALA A 35 6.07 0.60 7.07
C ALA A 35 5.51 1.04 8.43
N THR A 36 5.85 0.31 9.49
CA THR A 36 5.45 0.62 10.86
C THR A 36 6.10 1.92 11.35
N LEU A 37 7.39 2.13 11.07
CA LEU A 37 8.09 3.38 11.39
C LEU A 37 7.45 4.57 10.67
N ILE A 38 7.14 4.43 9.38
CA ILE A 38 6.48 5.49 8.60
C ILE A 38 5.09 5.80 9.17
N ALA A 39 4.31 4.77 9.51
CA ALA A 39 2.99 4.96 10.12
C ALA A 39 3.09 5.71 11.46
N HIS A 40 4.08 5.38 12.30
CA HIS A 40 4.33 6.08 13.56
C HIS A 40 4.68 7.56 13.34
N LEU A 41 5.64 7.84 12.46
CA LEU A 41 6.06 9.21 12.15
C LEU A 41 4.92 10.04 11.56
N LEU A 42 4.11 9.45 10.68
CA LEU A 42 2.93 10.12 10.14
C LEU A 42 1.89 10.38 11.24
N THR A 43 1.68 9.44 12.15
CA THR A 43 0.75 9.63 13.28
C THR A 43 1.19 10.79 14.17
N GLU A 44 2.50 10.92 14.43
CA GLU A 44 3.06 11.99 15.26
C GLU A 44 3.04 13.37 14.56
N HIS A 45 3.34 13.42 13.26
CA HIS A 45 3.61 14.68 12.57
C HIS A 45 2.50 15.18 11.64
N TYR A 46 1.58 14.30 11.21
CA TYR A 46 0.51 14.68 10.27
C TYR A 46 -0.60 15.50 10.94
N GLY A 47 -0.80 15.33 12.26
CA GLY A 47 -1.86 16.00 13.00
C GLY A 47 -3.25 15.43 12.69
N LEU A 48 -3.43 14.14 12.98
CA LEU A 48 -4.69 13.42 12.72
C LEU A 48 -5.89 14.11 13.39
N ARG A 49 -6.97 14.26 12.63
CA ARG A 49 -8.26 14.71 13.18
C ARG A 49 -8.92 13.58 13.97
N LYS A 50 -9.94 13.92 14.78
CA LYS A 50 -10.60 13.01 15.73
C LYS A 50 -11.07 11.67 15.13
N ASP A 51 -11.40 11.66 13.84
CA ASP A 51 -11.94 10.50 13.14
C ASP A 51 -10.98 9.96 12.05
N GLU A 52 -9.75 10.47 12.01
CA GLU A 52 -8.71 10.02 11.08
C GLU A 52 -7.77 9.04 11.77
N HIS A 53 -7.39 7.98 11.07
CA HIS A 53 -6.43 6.99 11.59
C HIS A 53 -5.57 6.41 10.47
N ILE A 54 -4.35 6.01 10.82
CA ILE A 54 -3.41 5.40 9.88
C ILE A 54 -3.34 3.90 10.15
N THR A 55 -3.37 3.10 9.09
CA THR A 55 -3.22 1.65 9.16
C THR A 55 -2.09 1.18 8.25
N VAL A 56 -1.47 0.06 8.63
CA VAL A 56 -0.53 -0.67 7.78
C VAL A 56 -1.19 -1.97 7.35
N THR A 57 -1.27 -2.22 6.06
CA THR A 57 -1.87 -3.42 5.49
C THR A 57 -0.88 -4.12 4.58
N THR A 58 -0.68 -5.42 4.78
CA THR A 58 0.08 -6.23 3.82
C THR A 58 -0.72 -6.38 2.53
N THR A 59 -0.12 -5.98 1.42
CA THR A 59 -0.73 -5.99 0.09
C THR A 59 0.17 -6.71 -0.89
N VAL A 60 -0.44 -7.41 -1.84
CA VAL A 60 0.26 -8.03 -2.96
C VAL A 60 -0.18 -7.30 -4.21
N ILE A 61 0.77 -6.72 -4.95
CA ILE A 61 0.47 -6.15 -6.26
C ILE A 61 0.27 -7.32 -7.22
N ARG A 62 -0.99 -7.63 -7.53
CA ARG A 62 -1.36 -8.60 -8.57
C ARG A 62 -1.65 -7.82 -9.85
N HIS A 63 -1.06 -8.26 -10.96
CA HIS A 63 -1.43 -7.74 -12.27
C HIS A 63 -2.68 -8.50 -12.71
N GLU A 64 -3.81 -7.83 -12.90
CA GLU A 64 -4.88 -8.40 -13.73
C GLU A 64 -4.44 -8.35 -15.19
N ASP A 65 -4.66 -9.44 -15.91
CA ASP A 65 -4.20 -9.65 -17.28
C ASP A 65 -4.50 -8.46 -18.19
N GLU A 66 -3.54 -8.15 -19.06
CA GLU A 66 -3.48 -7.02 -20.00
C GLU A 66 -4.69 -6.90 -20.96
N ARG A 67 -5.88 -6.53 -20.48
CA ARG A 67 -7.01 -6.21 -21.36
C ARG A 67 -7.82 -4.96 -21.05
N THR A 68 -7.59 -4.28 -19.93
CA THR A 68 -8.35 -3.04 -19.69
C THR A 68 -7.55 -2.08 -18.83
N THR A 69 -6.94 -1.09 -19.47
CA THR A 69 -6.67 0.26 -18.94
C THR A 69 -6.35 0.36 -17.45
N GLY A 70 -5.06 0.31 -17.11
CA GLY A 70 -4.44 1.20 -16.12
C GLY A 70 -4.94 1.18 -14.67
N GLN A 71 -5.66 0.15 -14.23
CA GLN A 71 -6.18 0.09 -12.86
C GLN A 71 -5.41 -0.95 -12.03
N VAL A 72 -4.55 -0.48 -11.13
CA VAL A 72 -3.88 -1.32 -10.12
C VAL A 72 -4.91 -1.68 -9.05
N VAL A 73 -5.34 -2.94 -9.02
CA VAL A 73 -6.25 -3.44 -7.98
C VAL A 73 -5.42 -3.93 -6.79
N LEU A 74 -5.54 -3.22 -5.67
CA LEU A 74 -4.90 -3.58 -4.40
C LEU A 74 -5.82 -4.56 -3.64
N SER A 75 -5.44 -5.83 -3.57
CA SER A 75 -6.17 -6.85 -2.80
C SER A 75 -5.55 -7.04 -1.41
N SER A 76 -6.37 -6.90 -0.36
CA SER A 76 -6.05 -7.29 1.02
C SER A 76 -6.26 -8.80 1.18
N ASN A 77 -5.37 -9.48 1.91
CA ASN A 77 -5.54 -10.89 2.29
C ASN A 77 -6.58 -11.05 3.41
#